data_AF-A0A9X5XDK2-F1
#
_entry.id   AF-A0A9X5XDK2-F1
#
_cell.length_a   1.000
_cell.length_b   1.000
_cell.length_c   1.000
_cell.angle_alpha   90.00
_cell.angle_beta   90.00
_cell.angle_gamma   90.00
#
_symmetry.space_group_name_H-M   'P 1'
#
loop_
_entity.id
_entity.type
_entity.pdbx_description
1 polymer ?
#
loop_
_entity_poly.entity_id
_entity_poly.type
_entity_poly.pdbx_seq_one_letter_code
_entity_poly.pdbx_strand_id
1 'polypeptide(L)'
;LSSAQFASWQNWFARMWPVLVNDHVVSARALTTGLRSVVPLPRGERLRARAASSSDAFGCLLLSEPDEDEDVLPAQLGVAVVHEFRHTLLNGLIFLMPLFEDCDELFYAPWRDDPRPLGGLVHGAYAFSGVAHYWRTRGAAGLAGFEYALWRSAVRGVLGTLREHPTLTPLGHALVDSLDEQTTGWHAEPVGVREQRLAHLATVHHRATWRAHHLQVPTAHAEELAEAWSAGRPGHAVTRHPEPALRADPGACRLDTLALLARLSLVAPGEFDALRAAEDPARTVPGVVPADLALVDGDATTAVKLYGEELSGPGARPAAWAGLGLALTECGERAAGNALTERPELALAIGHVLPTPPD
;
A
#
# COMPACT_ATOMS: atom_id res chain seq x y z
N LEU A 1 6.45 10.04 30.54
CA LEU A 1 6.52 8.57 30.51
C LEU A 1 6.74 8.06 31.93
N SER A 2 6.17 6.91 32.28
CA SER A 2 6.60 6.21 33.50
C SER A 2 8.04 5.71 33.31
N SER A 3 8.75 5.42 34.41
CA SER A 3 10.11 4.87 34.33
C SER A 3 10.17 3.56 33.55
N ALA A 4 9.14 2.72 33.68
CA ALA A 4 9.03 1.45 32.95
C ALA A 4 8.87 1.66 31.44
N GLN A 5 8.01 2.59 31.02
CA GLN A 5 7.83 2.92 29.61
C GLN A 5 9.11 3.49 29.00
N PHE A 6 9.80 4.38 29.73
CA PHE A 6 11.07 4.94 29.27
C PHE A 6 12.13 3.85 29.08
N ALA A 7 12.28 2.92 30.04
CA ALA A 7 13.21 1.80 29.94
C ALA A 7 12.87 0.85 28.78
N SER A 8 11.58 0.59 28.53
CA SER A 8 11.11 -0.18 27.37
C SER A 8 11.56 0.45 26.05
N TRP A 9 11.33 1.76 25.87
CA TRP A 9 11.79 2.49 24.68
C TRP A 9 13.31 2.47 24.52
N GLN A 10 14.06 2.66 25.62
CA GLN A 10 15.53 2.54 25.58
C GLN A 10 15.97 1.16 25.11
N ASN A 11 15.34 0.09 25.60
CA ASN A 11 15.64 -1.27 25.18
C ASN A 11 15.36 -1.48 23.68
N TRP A 12 14.23 -1.01 23.18
CA TRP A 12 13.91 -1.12 21.76
C TRP A 12 14.89 -0.37 20.85
N PHE A 13 15.27 0.85 21.22
CA PHE A 13 16.29 1.59 20.48
C PHE A 13 17.67 0.91 20.56
N ALA A 14 18.05 0.35 21.72
CA ALA A 14 19.30 -0.39 21.87
C ALA A 14 19.35 -1.65 20.99
N ARG A 15 18.21 -2.32 20.77
CA ARG A 15 18.10 -3.49 19.87
C ARG A 15 18.06 -3.12 18.39
N MET A 16 17.40 -2.02 18.05
CA MET A 16 17.27 -1.55 16.68
C MET A 16 18.55 -0.89 16.17
N TRP A 17 19.27 -0.16 17.01
CA TRP A 17 20.44 0.63 16.61
C TRP A 17 21.54 -0.16 15.88
N PRO A 18 21.93 -1.39 16.32
CA PRO A 18 22.87 -2.22 15.58
C PRO A 18 22.44 -2.53 14.15
N VAL A 19 21.14 -2.69 13.90
CA VAL A 19 20.60 -2.91 12.54
C VAL A 19 20.91 -1.70 11.66
N LEU A 20 20.69 -0.48 12.16
CA LEU A 20 20.99 0.72 11.40
C LEU A 20 22.48 0.94 11.20
N VAL A 21 23.31 0.72 12.22
CA VAL A 21 24.75 0.95 12.13
C VAL A 21 25.42 -0.05 11.19
N ASN A 22 24.96 -1.30 11.14
CA ASN A 22 25.56 -2.32 10.28
C ASN A 22 25.09 -2.20 8.83
N ASP A 23 23.78 -2.03 8.62
CA ASP A 23 23.18 -2.17 7.29
C ASP A 23 22.87 -0.81 6.64
N HIS A 24 22.78 0.28 7.43
CA HIS A 24 22.31 1.60 7.01
C HIS A 24 23.17 2.74 7.57
N VAL A 25 24.48 2.61 7.47
CA VAL A 25 25.48 3.54 8.06
C VAL A 25 25.18 5.01 7.77
N VAL A 26 24.77 5.34 6.53
CA VAL A 26 24.44 6.72 6.15
C VAL A 26 23.22 7.25 6.93
N SER A 27 22.16 6.44 7.00
CA SER A 27 20.96 6.78 7.80
C SER A 27 21.30 6.89 9.28
N ALA A 28 22.09 5.97 9.83
CA ALA A 28 22.52 6.01 11.22
C ALA A 28 23.29 7.30 11.54
N ARG A 29 24.25 7.69 10.71
CA ARG A 29 25.01 8.96 10.87
C ARG A 29 24.08 10.18 10.82
N ALA A 30 23.16 10.21 9.86
CA ALA A 30 22.22 11.32 9.74
C ALA A 30 21.32 11.42 10.99
N LEU A 31 20.83 10.29 11.50
CA LEU A 31 20.05 10.22 12.74
C LEU A 31 20.82 10.73 13.96
N THR A 32 22.10 10.36 14.14
CA THR A 32 22.91 10.88 15.27
C THR A 32 23.05 12.40 15.27
N THR A 33 22.90 13.04 14.11
CA THR A 33 23.05 14.49 13.96
C THR A 33 21.70 15.21 14.08
N GLY A 34 20.66 14.67 13.44
CA GLY A 34 19.39 15.36 13.25
C GLY A 34 18.25 14.87 14.14
N LEU A 35 18.27 13.65 14.67
CA LEU A 35 17.21 13.15 15.56
C LEU A 35 17.36 13.81 16.94
N ARG A 36 16.29 14.49 17.40
CA ARG A 36 16.27 15.25 18.66
C ARG A 36 15.37 14.63 19.70
N SER A 37 14.21 14.14 19.30
CA SER A 37 13.22 13.60 20.23
C SER A 37 12.36 12.52 19.61
N VAL A 38 11.92 11.59 20.45
CA VAL A 38 10.92 10.58 20.12
C VAL A 38 9.73 10.79 21.05
N VAL A 39 8.55 10.98 20.48
CA VAL A 39 7.30 11.14 21.19
C VAL A 39 6.52 9.83 21.05
N PRO A 40 6.37 9.08 22.15
CA PRO A 40 5.65 7.81 22.09
C PRO A 40 4.15 8.04 21.91
N LEU A 41 3.56 7.25 21.02
CA LEU A 41 2.12 7.13 20.82
C LEU A 41 1.61 5.82 21.43
N PRO A 42 0.30 5.72 21.75
CA PRO A 42 -0.30 4.45 22.14
C PRO A 42 -0.04 3.36 21.08
N ARG A 43 0.05 2.10 21.53
CA ARG A 43 0.20 0.93 20.65
C ARG A 43 -0.82 0.98 19.51
N GLY A 44 -0.35 0.66 18.31
CA GLY A 44 -1.17 0.60 17.10
C GLY A 44 -1.90 -0.74 16.96
N GLU A 45 -2.51 -0.96 15.81
CA GLU A 45 -2.91 -2.31 15.41
C GLU A 45 -1.65 -3.14 15.10
N ARG A 46 -1.69 -4.44 15.40
CA ARG A 46 -0.59 -5.37 15.14
C ARG A 46 -0.18 -5.31 13.66
N LEU A 47 1.12 -5.18 13.37
CA LEU A 47 1.68 -4.99 12.01
C LEU A 47 1.24 -3.71 11.27
N ARG A 48 0.58 -2.77 11.95
CA ARG A 48 0.23 -1.42 11.46
C ARG A 48 0.71 -0.39 12.48
N ALA A 49 2.02 -0.39 12.70
CA ALA A 49 2.66 0.62 13.53
C ALA A 49 2.37 2.03 12.99
N ARG A 50 2.12 2.98 13.89
CA ARG A 50 1.87 4.37 13.54
C ARG A 50 3.15 5.16 13.73
N ALA A 51 3.55 5.85 12.69
CA ALA A 51 4.67 6.76 12.73
C ALA A 51 4.24 8.10 12.10
N ALA A 52 4.82 9.19 12.60
CA ALA A 52 4.63 10.51 12.02
C ALA A 52 5.80 11.42 12.34
N SER A 53 5.94 12.46 11.52
CA SER A 53 6.87 13.57 11.68
C SER A 53 6.17 14.86 11.25
N SER A 54 6.71 16.00 11.66
CA SER A 54 6.15 17.32 11.32
C SER A 54 7.23 18.25 10.79
N SER A 55 6.86 19.09 9.82
CA SER A 55 7.72 20.18 9.34
C SER A 55 8.04 21.18 10.45
N ASP A 56 7.13 21.37 11.40
CA ASP A 56 7.26 22.36 12.48
C ASP A 56 8.13 21.87 13.65
N ALA A 57 8.52 20.59 13.62
CA ALA A 57 9.30 19.94 14.68
C ALA A 57 10.43 19.10 14.07
N PHE A 58 11.38 19.77 13.41
CA PHE A 58 12.52 19.11 12.78
C PHE A 58 13.27 18.20 13.75
N GLY A 59 13.43 16.92 13.38
CA GLY A 59 14.12 15.92 14.20
C GLY A 59 13.26 15.33 15.31
N CYS A 60 11.95 15.60 15.34
CA CYS A 60 11.00 14.96 16.23
C CYS A 60 10.23 13.86 15.48
N LEU A 61 10.22 12.64 16.03
CA LEU A 61 9.44 11.52 15.49
C LEU A 61 8.36 11.13 16.50
N LEU A 62 7.15 10.87 16.03
CA LEU A 62 6.07 10.27 16.79
C LEU A 62 6.02 8.79 16.40
N LEU A 63 6.12 7.88 17.37
CA LEU A 63 6.17 6.44 17.12
C LEU A 63 5.22 5.71 18.07
N SER A 64 4.34 4.85 17.54
CA SER A 64 3.57 3.93 18.37
C SER A 64 4.49 2.98 19.12
N GLU A 65 4.12 2.67 20.36
CA GLU A 65 4.78 1.62 21.13
C GLU A 65 4.88 0.33 20.30
N PRO A 66 6.09 -0.27 20.17
CA PRO A 66 6.27 -1.54 19.50
C PRO A 66 5.36 -2.64 20.08
N ASP A 67 5.05 -3.66 19.28
CA ASP A 67 4.39 -4.88 19.77
C ASP A 67 5.33 -5.65 20.73
N GLU A 68 5.02 -6.90 21.08
CA GLU A 68 5.88 -7.74 21.93
C GLU A 68 6.73 -8.76 21.14
N ASP A 69 6.65 -8.76 19.81
CA ASP A 69 7.41 -9.65 18.92
C ASP A 69 8.88 -9.24 18.78
N GLU A 70 9.70 -9.78 19.65
CA GLU A 70 11.11 -9.45 19.79
C GLU A 70 12.00 -9.68 18.55
N ASP A 71 11.61 -10.58 17.65
CA ASP A 71 12.42 -10.98 16.49
C ASP A 71 12.22 -10.06 15.29
N VAL A 72 11.00 -9.57 15.09
CA VAL A 72 10.62 -8.76 13.94
C VAL A 72 10.68 -7.26 14.24
N LEU A 73 10.38 -6.87 15.48
CA LEU A 73 10.20 -5.47 15.85
C LEU A 73 11.43 -4.57 15.72
N PRO A 74 12.67 -5.02 16.00
CA PRO A 74 13.83 -4.15 15.80
C PRO A 74 13.95 -3.67 14.35
N ALA A 75 13.64 -4.52 13.37
CA ALA A 75 13.63 -4.16 11.97
C ALA A 75 12.46 -3.22 11.62
N GLN A 76 11.27 -3.50 12.16
CA GLN A 76 10.10 -2.65 11.96
C GLN A 76 10.27 -1.24 12.55
N LEU A 77 10.83 -1.14 13.75
CA LEU A 77 11.18 0.14 14.36
C LEU A 77 12.24 0.88 13.54
N GLY A 78 13.25 0.15 13.04
CA GLY A 78 14.29 0.71 12.18
C GLY A 78 13.71 1.33 10.91
N VAL A 79 12.77 0.65 10.26
CA VAL A 79 12.11 1.20 9.06
C VAL A 79 11.27 2.42 9.38
N ALA A 80 10.52 2.44 10.50
CA ALA A 80 9.71 3.59 10.90
C ALA A 80 10.58 4.82 11.19
N VAL A 81 11.69 4.63 11.91
CA VAL A 81 12.65 5.71 12.19
C VAL A 81 13.27 6.25 10.90
N VAL A 82 13.71 5.37 10.00
CA VAL A 82 14.27 5.79 8.70
C VAL A 82 13.22 6.52 7.86
N HIS A 83 12.00 6.01 7.80
CA HIS A 83 10.89 6.61 7.06
C HIS A 83 10.60 8.04 7.53
N GLU A 84 10.32 8.21 8.82
CA GLU A 84 9.97 9.52 9.37
C GLU A 84 11.14 10.51 9.37
N PHE A 85 12.36 10.01 9.57
CA PHE A 85 13.52 10.88 9.47
C PHE A 85 13.79 11.33 8.03
N ARG A 86 13.45 10.52 7.01
CA ARG A 86 13.49 10.97 5.61
C ARG A 86 12.46 12.07 5.33
N HIS A 87 11.26 11.99 5.89
CA HIS A 87 10.33 13.12 5.84
C HIS A 87 10.91 14.38 6.50
N THR A 88 11.59 14.25 7.65
CA THR A 88 12.30 15.36 8.30
C THR A 88 13.34 16.00 7.37
N LEU A 89 14.18 15.20 6.71
CA LEU A 89 15.19 15.70 5.78
C LEU A 89 14.57 16.43 4.58
N LEU A 90 13.51 15.87 4.00
CA LEU A 90 12.84 16.49 2.86
C LEU A 90 12.12 17.79 3.25
N ASN A 91 11.46 17.82 4.42
CA ASN A 91 10.89 19.05 4.96
C ASN A 91 11.94 20.16 5.10
N GLY A 92 13.14 19.81 5.60
CA GLY A 92 14.26 20.75 5.68
C GLY A 92 14.70 21.28 4.30
N LEU A 93 14.73 20.40 3.28
CA LEU A 93 15.04 20.81 1.91
C LEU A 93 13.97 21.76 1.33
N ILE A 94 12.69 21.40 1.48
CA ILE A 94 11.55 22.19 0.99
C ILE A 94 11.49 23.57 1.67
N PHE A 95 11.84 23.64 2.96
CA PHE A 95 11.95 24.91 3.67
C PHE A 95 12.99 25.85 3.06
N LEU A 96 14.09 25.31 2.53
CA LEU A 96 15.15 26.09 1.88
C LEU A 96 14.81 26.43 0.43
N MET A 97 14.25 25.49 -0.32
CA MET A 97 13.91 25.63 -1.73
C MET A 97 12.68 24.79 -2.09
N PRO A 98 11.67 25.35 -2.77
CA PRO A 98 10.49 24.61 -3.17
C PRO A 98 10.83 23.54 -4.22
N LEU A 99 10.26 22.35 -4.06
CA LEU A 99 10.39 21.23 -5.00
C LEU A 99 9.24 21.15 -6.01
N PHE A 100 8.13 21.80 -5.71
CA PHE A 100 6.93 21.84 -6.53
C PHE A 100 6.17 23.14 -6.27
N GLU A 101 5.39 23.55 -7.25
CA GLU A 101 4.41 24.62 -7.14
C GLU A 101 3.07 24.07 -6.64
N ASP A 102 2.17 24.97 -6.25
CA ASP A 102 0.81 24.60 -5.82
C ASP A 102 0.06 23.90 -6.96
N CYS A 103 -0.53 22.76 -6.64
CA CYS A 103 -1.25 21.91 -7.58
C CYS A 103 -2.46 21.30 -6.88
N ASP A 104 -3.65 21.54 -7.44
CA ASP A 104 -4.92 21.02 -6.92
C ASP A 104 -5.21 19.58 -7.37
N GLU A 105 -4.35 19.01 -8.23
CA GLU A 105 -4.50 17.63 -8.68
C GLU A 105 -4.25 16.63 -7.54
N LEU A 106 -5.05 15.57 -7.54
CA LEU A 106 -4.98 14.49 -6.58
C LEU A 106 -4.58 13.20 -7.28
N PHE A 107 -3.73 12.43 -6.63
CA PHE A 107 -3.12 11.25 -7.19
C PHE A 107 -3.30 10.04 -6.29
N TYR A 108 -3.24 8.86 -6.90
CA TYR A 108 -3.09 7.61 -6.20
C TYR A 108 -1.70 7.51 -5.55
N ALA A 109 -1.65 7.20 -4.26
CA ALA A 109 -0.42 6.91 -3.53
C ALA A 109 -0.47 5.48 -2.94
N PRO A 110 0.47 4.57 -3.27
CA PRO A 110 0.39 3.16 -2.85
C PRO A 110 0.51 2.88 -1.34
N TRP A 111 0.73 3.91 -0.53
CA TRP A 111 0.92 3.87 0.92
C TRP A 111 -0.18 4.59 1.69
N ARG A 112 -1.21 5.08 1.00
CA ARG A 112 -2.34 5.81 1.57
C ARG A 112 -3.65 5.36 0.94
N ASP A 113 -4.69 5.32 1.76
CA ASP A 113 -6.04 5.02 1.30
C ASP A 113 -6.67 6.22 0.58
N ASP A 114 -6.35 7.47 0.97
CA ASP A 114 -6.89 8.70 0.36
C ASP A 114 -6.09 9.18 -0.86
N PRO A 115 -6.74 9.86 -1.83
CA PRO A 115 -6.06 10.62 -2.87
C PRO A 115 -5.13 11.69 -2.26
N ARG A 116 -3.93 11.83 -2.82
CA ARG A 116 -2.88 12.70 -2.26
C ARG A 116 -2.53 13.85 -3.20
N PRO A 117 -2.26 15.05 -2.68
CA PRO A 117 -1.70 16.13 -3.50
C PRO A 117 -0.29 15.77 -3.95
N LEU A 118 0.21 16.48 -4.97
CA LEU A 118 1.56 16.27 -5.53
C LEU A 118 2.66 16.26 -4.47
N GLY A 119 2.63 17.21 -3.53
CA GLY A 119 3.60 17.27 -2.44
C GLY A 119 3.59 15.99 -1.59
N GLY A 120 2.42 15.41 -1.35
CA GLY A 120 2.28 14.12 -0.66
C GLY A 120 2.93 12.95 -1.43
N LEU A 121 2.87 12.98 -2.77
CA LEU A 121 3.55 11.99 -3.62
C LEU A 121 5.07 12.13 -3.57
N VAL A 122 5.59 13.35 -3.69
CA VAL A 122 7.04 13.63 -3.61
C VAL A 122 7.59 13.19 -2.24
N HIS A 123 6.88 13.54 -1.16
CA HIS A 123 7.20 13.09 0.19
C HIS A 123 7.26 11.57 0.30
N GLY A 124 6.22 10.89 -0.18
CA GLY A 124 6.16 9.44 -0.12
C GLY A 124 7.22 8.76 -0.99
N ALA A 125 7.46 9.21 -2.22
CA ALA A 125 8.50 8.66 -3.09
C ALA A 125 9.90 8.78 -2.44
N TYR A 126 10.19 9.92 -1.82
CA TYR A 126 11.44 10.10 -1.09
C TYR A 126 11.54 9.21 0.15
N ALA A 127 10.50 9.09 0.96
CA ALA A 127 10.53 8.25 2.16
C ALA A 127 10.58 6.75 1.81
N PHE A 128 9.69 6.29 0.93
CA PHE A 128 9.57 4.88 0.54
C PHE A 128 10.71 4.36 -0.33
N SER A 129 11.45 5.21 -1.06
CA SER A 129 12.72 4.79 -1.67
C SER A 129 13.74 4.38 -0.60
N GLY A 130 13.77 5.08 0.54
CA GLY A 130 14.56 4.69 1.70
C GLY A 130 14.07 3.41 2.37
N VAL A 131 12.75 3.20 2.44
CA VAL A 131 12.15 1.96 2.94
C VAL A 131 12.48 0.77 2.04
N ALA A 132 12.33 0.91 0.72
CA ALA A 132 12.69 -0.13 -0.23
C ALA A 132 14.18 -0.47 -0.15
N HIS A 133 15.05 0.55 -0.06
CA HIS A 133 16.47 0.34 0.19
C HIS A 133 16.72 -0.37 1.54
N TYR A 134 15.98 -0.02 2.58
CA TYR A 134 16.07 -0.63 3.91
C TYR A 134 15.86 -2.15 3.84
N TRP A 135 14.79 -2.58 3.18
CA TRP A 135 14.49 -4.00 3.07
C TRP A 135 15.40 -4.73 2.09
N ARG A 136 15.84 -4.05 1.02
CA ARG A 136 16.79 -4.59 0.03
C ARG A 136 18.07 -5.11 0.67
N THR A 137 18.65 -4.39 1.64
CA THR A 137 19.91 -4.82 2.30
C THR A 137 19.71 -6.01 3.26
N ARG A 138 18.48 -6.23 3.72
CA ARG A 138 18.14 -7.27 4.70
C ARG A 138 17.89 -8.64 4.06
N GLY A 139 17.59 -8.67 2.77
CA GLY A 139 17.57 -9.91 1.98
C GLY A 139 16.31 -10.09 1.14
N ALA A 140 16.30 -11.20 0.41
CA ALA A 140 15.36 -11.49 -0.66
C ALA A 140 14.22 -12.45 -0.25
N ALA A 141 14.17 -12.90 1.00
CA ALA A 141 13.22 -13.91 1.50
C ALA A 141 12.47 -13.42 2.75
N GLY A 142 11.38 -14.11 3.09
CA GLY A 142 10.55 -13.80 4.26
C GLY A 142 10.00 -12.38 4.21
N LEU A 143 9.86 -11.74 5.38
CA LEU A 143 9.38 -10.38 5.48
C LEU A 143 10.21 -9.38 4.66
N ALA A 144 11.54 -9.51 4.67
CA ALA A 144 12.42 -8.57 3.94
C ALA A 144 12.21 -8.65 2.42
N GLY A 145 12.12 -9.86 1.87
CA GLY A 145 11.83 -10.06 0.44
C GLY A 145 10.47 -9.49 0.04
N PHE A 146 9.45 -9.71 0.87
CA PHE A 146 8.10 -9.19 0.63
C PHE A 146 8.05 -7.66 0.66
N GLU A 147 8.58 -7.03 1.72
CA GLU A 147 8.57 -5.58 1.85
C GLU A 147 9.41 -4.90 0.76
N TYR A 148 10.57 -5.47 0.41
CA TYR A 148 11.38 -4.95 -0.69
C TYR A 148 10.60 -5.01 -2.01
N ALA A 149 9.95 -6.14 -2.31
CA ALA A 149 9.16 -6.32 -3.52
C ALA A 149 7.95 -5.35 -3.59
N LEU A 150 7.26 -5.15 -2.46
CA LEU A 150 6.14 -4.24 -2.34
C LEU A 150 6.58 -2.79 -2.59
N TRP A 151 7.57 -2.32 -1.84
CA TRP A 151 7.94 -0.90 -1.86
C TRP A 151 8.72 -0.51 -3.11
N ARG A 152 9.54 -1.40 -3.69
CA ARG A 152 10.20 -1.10 -4.97
C ARG A 152 9.19 -0.92 -6.11
N SER A 153 8.10 -1.70 -6.10
CA SER A 153 7.01 -1.58 -7.07
C SER A 153 6.23 -0.28 -6.87
N ALA A 154 5.87 0.03 -5.62
CA ALA A 154 5.19 1.28 -5.25
C ALA A 154 5.99 2.53 -5.66
N VAL A 155 7.28 2.58 -5.30
CA VAL A 155 8.17 3.70 -5.62
C VAL A 155 8.29 3.87 -7.13
N ARG A 156 8.53 2.79 -7.88
CA ARG A 156 8.59 2.84 -9.36
C ARG A 156 7.32 3.43 -9.97
N GLY A 157 6.16 2.99 -9.49
CA GLY A 157 4.87 3.50 -9.97
C GLY A 157 4.72 5.01 -9.75
N VAL A 158 5.02 5.50 -8.55
CA VAL A 158 4.91 6.93 -8.22
C VAL A 158 5.97 7.78 -8.93
N LEU A 159 7.21 7.29 -9.06
CA LEU A 159 8.23 8.00 -9.85
C LEU A 159 7.81 8.13 -11.31
N GLY A 160 7.14 7.12 -11.87
CA GLY A 160 6.55 7.19 -13.21
C GLY A 160 5.51 8.31 -13.35
N THR A 161 4.69 8.55 -12.33
CA THR A 161 3.74 9.68 -12.29
C THR A 161 4.46 11.03 -12.13
N LEU A 162 5.53 11.08 -11.33
CA LEU A 162 6.22 12.33 -11.00
C LEU A 162 7.16 12.82 -12.12
N ARG A 163 7.80 11.92 -12.87
CA ARG A 163 8.95 12.24 -13.75
C ARG A 163 8.72 13.43 -14.68
N GLU A 164 7.53 13.54 -15.26
CA GLU A 164 7.18 14.55 -16.26
C GLU A 164 6.14 15.56 -15.74
N HIS A 165 5.89 15.58 -14.43
CA HIS A 165 4.84 16.44 -13.88
C HIS A 165 5.24 17.92 -13.99
N PRO A 166 4.45 18.77 -14.67
CA PRO A 166 4.87 20.11 -15.08
C PRO A 166 5.00 21.11 -13.92
N THR A 167 4.41 20.82 -12.76
CA THR A 167 4.49 21.67 -11.57
C THR A 167 5.65 21.33 -10.63
N LEU A 168 6.51 20.37 -10.99
CA LEU A 168 7.79 20.21 -10.29
C LEU A 168 8.72 21.36 -10.65
N THR A 169 9.46 21.88 -9.66
CA THR A 169 10.52 22.86 -9.93
C THR A 169 11.73 22.14 -10.54
N PRO A 170 12.73 22.87 -11.09
CA PRO A 170 13.97 22.24 -11.55
C PRO A 170 14.66 21.38 -10.47
N LEU A 171 14.58 21.79 -9.20
CA LEU A 171 15.10 21.00 -8.08
C LEU A 171 14.22 19.77 -7.78
N GLY A 172 12.89 19.89 -7.93
CA GLY A 172 11.97 18.77 -7.85
C GLY A 172 12.25 17.69 -8.89
N HIS A 173 12.44 18.09 -10.16
CA HIS A 173 12.86 17.18 -11.22
C HIS A 173 14.20 16.51 -10.90
N ALA A 174 15.21 17.29 -10.49
CA ALA A 174 16.51 16.72 -10.13
C ALA A 174 16.42 15.70 -8.97
N LEU A 175 15.54 15.92 -7.99
CA LEU A 175 15.29 14.95 -6.93
C LEU A 175 14.65 13.67 -7.48
N VAL A 176 13.60 13.80 -8.29
CA VAL A 176 12.88 12.67 -8.88
C VAL A 176 13.79 11.84 -9.78
N ASP A 177 14.60 12.49 -10.61
CA ASP A 177 15.59 11.84 -11.48
C ASP A 177 16.63 11.09 -10.66
N SER A 178 17.14 11.70 -9.58
CA SER A 178 18.11 11.04 -8.68
C SER A 178 17.51 9.79 -8.01
N LEU A 179 16.23 9.84 -7.62
CA LEU A 179 15.53 8.68 -7.06
C LEU A 179 15.30 7.59 -8.12
N ASP A 180 14.96 7.98 -9.36
CA ASP A 180 14.78 7.06 -10.47
C ASP A 180 16.10 6.35 -10.82
N GLU A 181 17.20 7.10 -10.94
CA GLU A 181 18.55 6.57 -11.15
C GLU A 181 18.94 5.59 -10.02
N GLN A 182 18.69 5.97 -8.76
CA GLN A 182 18.96 5.12 -7.60
C GLN A 182 18.19 3.79 -7.65
N THR A 183 16.96 3.82 -8.15
CA THR A 183 16.03 2.69 -8.10
C THR A 183 15.90 1.88 -9.39
N THR A 184 16.47 2.37 -10.51
CA THR A 184 16.30 1.80 -11.87
C THR A 184 16.55 0.29 -11.92
N GLY A 185 17.62 -0.20 -11.27
CA GLY A 185 18.00 -1.61 -11.28
C GLY A 185 17.17 -2.52 -10.35
N TRP A 186 16.46 -1.94 -9.37
CA TRP A 186 15.86 -2.70 -8.28
C TRP A 186 14.75 -3.64 -8.71
N HIS A 187 14.01 -3.30 -9.76
CA HIS A 187 12.92 -4.15 -10.24
C HIS A 187 13.41 -5.48 -10.84
N ALA A 188 14.62 -5.52 -11.38
CA ALA A 188 15.21 -6.74 -11.95
C ALA A 188 15.83 -7.66 -10.88
N GLU A 189 16.01 -7.16 -9.65
CA GLU A 189 16.62 -7.94 -8.59
C GLU A 189 15.71 -9.10 -8.16
N PRO A 190 16.25 -10.32 -7.98
CA PRO A 190 15.43 -11.45 -7.59
C PRO A 190 14.97 -11.30 -6.14
N VAL A 191 13.72 -11.69 -5.91
CA VAL A 191 13.15 -11.95 -4.58
C VAL A 191 12.51 -13.34 -4.61
N GLY A 192 12.25 -13.93 -3.45
CA GLY A 192 11.58 -15.22 -3.37
C GLY A 192 10.23 -15.22 -4.08
N VAL A 193 9.87 -16.36 -4.69
CA VAL A 193 8.66 -16.48 -5.51
C VAL A 193 7.40 -16.20 -4.71
N ARG A 194 7.34 -16.69 -3.46
CA ARG A 194 6.22 -16.45 -2.55
C ARG A 194 6.10 -14.97 -2.21
N GLU A 195 7.22 -14.32 -1.88
CA GLU A 195 7.30 -12.91 -1.54
C GLU A 195 6.90 -12.01 -2.71
N GLN A 196 7.38 -12.32 -3.93
CA GLN A 196 7.00 -11.61 -5.15
C GLN A 196 5.50 -11.73 -5.42
N ARG A 197 4.92 -12.93 -5.26
CA ARG A 197 3.48 -13.18 -5.43
C ARG A 197 2.68 -12.35 -4.42
N LEU A 198 3.02 -12.43 -3.14
CA LEU A 198 2.31 -11.69 -2.08
C LEU A 198 2.39 -10.17 -2.29
N ALA A 199 3.57 -9.65 -2.66
CA ALA A 199 3.74 -8.22 -2.95
C ALA A 199 2.93 -7.79 -4.19
N HIS A 200 2.85 -8.65 -5.21
CA HIS A 200 2.01 -8.40 -6.39
C HIS A 200 0.52 -8.33 -6.02
N LEU A 201 0.02 -9.32 -5.28
CA LEU A 201 -1.38 -9.33 -4.79
C LEU A 201 -1.69 -8.05 -4.01
N ALA A 202 -0.85 -7.70 -3.03
CA ALA A 202 -1.04 -6.49 -2.22
C ALA A 202 -1.04 -5.21 -3.08
N THR A 203 -0.11 -5.08 -4.03
CA THR A 203 0.00 -3.88 -4.89
C THR A 203 -1.21 -3.73 -5.79
N VAL A 204 -1.61 -4.80 -6.50
CA VAL A 204 -2.72 -4.77 -7.44
C VAL A 204 -4.03 -4.59 -6.70
N HIS A 205 -4.23 -5.32 -5.61
CA HIS A 205 -5.44 -5.20 -4.79
C HIS A 205 -5.62 -3.77 -4.26
N HIS A 206 -4.58 -3.19 -3.65
CA HIS A 206 -4.65 -1.84 -3.10
C HIS A 206 -5.02 -0.82 -4.19
N ARG A 207 -4.35 -0.86 -5.35
CA ARG A 207 -4.65 0.06 -6.46
C ARG A 207 -6.08 -0.13 -6.99
N ALA A 208 -6.49 -1.37 -7.22
CA ALA A 208 -7.83 -1.68 -7.72
C ALA A 208 -8.91 -1.21 -6.72
N THR A 209 -8.72 -1.48 -5.44
CA THR A 209 -9.65 -1.06 -4.39
C THR A 209 -9.70 0.46 -4.26
N TRP A 210 -8.56 1.14 -4.33
CA TRP A 210 -8.50 2.60 -4.36
C TRP A 210 -9.31 3.17 -5.54
N ARG A 211 -9.18 2.57 -6.73
CA ARG A 211 -9.98 2.98 -7.88
C ARG A 211 -11.48 2.78 -7.63
N ALA A 212 -11.87 1.63 -7.09
CA ALA A 212 -13.27 1.31 -6.79
C ALA A 212 -13.92 2.31 -5.81
N HIS A 213 -13.14 2.84 -4.86
CA HIS A 213 -13.60 3.88 -3.92
C HIS A 213 -13.58 5.28 -4.53
N HIS A 214 -12.52 5.64 -5.26
CA HIS A 214 -12.24 7.03 -5.59
C HIS A 214 -12.58 7.46 -7.01
N LEU A 215 -12.89 6.52 -7.90
CA LEU A 215 -13.19 6.82 -9.30
C LEU A 215 -14.67 6.59 -9.58
N GLN A 216 -15.33 7.62 -10.11
CA GLN A 216 -16.73 7.56 -10.51
C GLN A 216 -16.83 7.47 -12.03
N VAL A 217 -17.46 6.39 -12.49
CA VAL A 217 -17.85 6.23 -13.89
C VAL A 217 -19.16 6.99 -14.13
N PRO A 218 -19.29 7.79 -15.20
CA PRO A 218 -20.55 8.43 -15.54
C PRO A 218 -21.70 7.41 -15.66
N THR A 219 -22.80 7.65 -14.95
CA THR A 219 -23.95 6.72 -14.89
C THR A 219 -24.47 6.34 -16.28
N ALA A 220 -24.64 7.32 -17.17
CA ALA A 220 -25.08 7.08 -18.55
C ALA A 220 -24.16 6.11 -19.32
N HIS A 221 -22.86 6.13 -19.04
CA HIS A 221 -21.91 5.21 -19.67
C HIS A 221 -22.04 3.79 -19.10
N ALA A 222 -22.25 3.66 -17.78
CA ALA A 222 -22.51 2.35 -17.16
C ALA A 222 -23.82 1.73 -17.66
N GLU A 223 -24.88 2.53 -17.81
CA GLU A 223 -26.17 2.12 -18.37
C GLU A 223 -26.03 1.63 -19.82
N GLU A 224 -25.30 2.38 -20.67
CA GLU A 224 -25.04 2.00 -22.06
C GLU A 224 -24.31 0.65 -22.17
N LEU A 225 -23.30 0.44 -21.33
CA LEU A 225 -22.56 -0.83 -21.27
C LEU A 225 -23.43 -1.97 -20.75
N ALA A 226 -24.24 -1.74 -19.72
CA ALA A 226 -25.15 -2.74 -19.16
C ALA A 226 -26.24 -3.13 -20.18
N GLU A 227 -26.77 -2.19 -20.94
CA GLU A 227 -27.73 -2.45 -22.01
C GLU A 227 -27.08 -3.26 -23.15
N ALA A 228 -25.87 -2.88 -23.56
CA ALA A 228 -25.12 -3.61 -24.57
C ALA A 228 -24.84 -5.06 -24.15
N TRP A 229 -24.42 -5.27 -22.90
CA TRP A 229 -24.22 -6.58 -22.31
C TRP A 229 -25.52 -7.41 -22.31
N SER A 230 -26.61 -6.83 -21.80
CA SER A 230 -27.92 -7.51 -21.71
C SER A 230 -28.49 -7.87 -23.07
N ALA A 231 -28.17 -7.10 -24.12
CA ALA A 231 -28.54 -7.37 -25.50
C ALA A 231 -27.59 -8.34 -26.23
N GLY A 232 -26.57 -8.88 -25.56
CA GLY A 232 -25.56 -9.76 -26.17
C GLY A 232 -24.69 -9.06 -27.22
N ARG A 233 -24.62 -7.72 -27.19
CA ARG A 233 -23.80 -6.94 -28.12
C ARG A 233 -22.34 -6.98 -27.68
N PRO A 234 -21.39 -7.04 -28.61
CA PRO A 234 -19.97 -7.07 -28.25
C PRO A 234 -19.53 -5.73 -27.64
N GLY A 235 -18.56 -5.76 -26.71
CA GLY A 235 -18.14 -4.56 -25.96
C GLY A 235 -17.65 -3.39 -26.82
N HIS A 236 -17.14 -3.64 -28.03
CA HIS A 236 -16.74 -2.59 -28.98
C HIS A 236 -17.92 -1.85 -29.62
N ALA A 237 -19.16 -2.27 -29.36
CA ALA A 237 -20.36 -1.55 -29.78
C ALA A 237 -20.49 -0.21 -29.05
N VAL A 238 -19.89 -0.07 -27.86
CA VAL A 238 -19.80 1.19 -27.11
C VAL A 238 -18.46 1.85 -27.42
N THR A 239 -18.47 2.90 -28.24
CA THR A 239 -17.24 3.52 -28.76
C THR A 239 -16.71 4.67 -27.90
N ARG A 240 -17.50 5.15 -26.93
CA ARG A 240 -17.09 6.23 -26.03
C ARG A 240 -16.68 5.63 -24.69
N HIS A 241 -15.46 5.95 -24.25
CA HIS A 241 -14.95 5.57 -22.93
C HIS A 241 -14.51 6.84 -22.21
N PRO A 242 -15.44 7.56 -21.54
CA PRO A 242 -15.07 8.73 -20.76
C PRO A 242 -14.09 8.33 -19.65
N GLU A 243 -13.13 9.21 -19.36
CA GLU A 243 -12.28 9.04 -18.19
C GLU A 243 -13.12 9.15 -16.92
N PRO A 244 -12.90 8.26 -15.93
CA PRO A 244 -13.62 8.34 -14.68
C PRO A 244 -13.17 9.56 -13.88
N ALA A 245 -14.12 10.20 -13.19
CA ALA A 245 -13.83 11.38 -12.37
C ALA A 245 -13.32 10.96 -10.99
N LEU A 246 -12.25 11.60 -10.51
CA LEU A 246 -11.77 11.41 -9.15
C LEU A 246 -12.70 12.11 -8.14
N ARG A 247 -13.25 11.34 -7.22
CA ARG A 247 -14.06 11.78 -6.09
C ARG A 247 -13.59 11.06 -4.83
N ALA A 248 -13.00 11.80 -3.89
CA ALA A 248 -12.54 11.21 -2.65
C ALA A 248 -13.72 10.63 -1.84
N ASP A 249 -13.74 9.32 -1.64
CA ASP A 249 -14.63 8.64 -0.72
C ASP A 249 -13.99 8.65 0.69
N PRO A 250 -14.59 9.35 1.67
CA PRO A 250 -14.08 9.38 3.04
C PRO A 250 -14.20 8.03 3.77
N GLY A 251 -14.97 7.07 3.22
CA GLY A 251 -15.12 5.72 3.74
C GLY A 251 -13.98 4.76 3.35
N ALA A 252 -13.11 5.16 2.40
CA ALA A 252 -11.97 4.35 2.00
C ALA A 252 -10.98 4.20 3.17
N CYS A 253 -10.82 2.97 3.65
CA CYS A 253 -9.90 2.66 4.73
C CYS A 253 -9.43 1.20 4.66
N ARG A 254 -8.23 0.92 5.19
CA ARG A 254 -7.65 -0.43 5.30
C ARG A 254 -7.45 -1.09 3.93
N LEU A 255 -7.09 -0.32 2.91
CA LEU A 255 -6.90 -0.87 1.56
C LEU A 255 -5.64 -1.77 1.48
N ASP A 256 -4.77 -1.67 2.49
CA ASP A 256 -3.58 -2.49 2.71
C ASP A 256 -3.87 -3.88 3.32
N THR A 257 -5.14 -4.30 3.42
CA THR A 257 -5.52 -5.56 4.11
C THR A 257 -4.75 -6.79 3.60
N LEU A 258 -4.58 -6.96 2.28
CA LEU A 258 -3.76 -8.08 1.76
C LEU A 258 -2.27 -7.95 2.12
N ALA A 259 -1.73 -6.74 2.23
CA ALA A 259 -0.36 -6.54 2.69
C ALA A 259 -0.21 -6.93 4.17
N LEU A 260 -1.19 -6.59 5.00
CA LEU A 260 -1.22 -7.00 6.40
C LEU A 260 -1.28 -8.53 6.54
N LEU A 261 -2.18 -9.18 5.79
CA LEU A 261 -2.30 -10.64 5.80
C LEU A 261 -1.02 -11.33 5.29
N ALA A 262 -0.40 -10.78 4.24
CA ALA A 262 0.89 -11.27 3.74
C ALA A 262 1.98 -11.18 4.82
N ARG A 263 2.12 -10.04 5.50
CA ARG A 263 3.04 -9.87 6.63
C ARG A 263 2.77 -10.91 7.70
N LEU A 264 1.51 -11.08 8.12
CA LEU A 264 1.12 -12.05 9.13
C LEU A 264 1.51 -13.48 8.74
N SER A 265 1.23 -13.88 7.49
CA SER A 265 1.57 -15.21 6.97
C SER A 265 3.08 -15.51 6.93
N LEU A 266 3.91 -14.46 6.90
CA LEU A 266 5.37 -14.56 6.84
C LEU A 266 6.01 -14.52 8.23
N VAL A 267 5.46 -13.72 9.15
CA VAL A 267 6.06 -13.50 10.48
C VAL A 267 5.45 -14.37 11.58
N ALA A 268 4.16 -14.71 11.45
CA ALA A 268 3.43 -15.49 12.45
C ALA A 268 2.42 -16.43 11.75
N PRO A 269 2.91 -17.46 11.03
CA PRO A 269 2.05 -18.36 10.26
C PRO A 269 0.98 -19.06 11.11
N GLY A 270 1.29 -19.39 12.38
CA GLY A 270 0.29 -19.96 13.29
C GLY A 270 -0.87 -19.01 13.64
N GLU A 271 -0.62 -17.70 13.72
CA GLU A 271 -1.69 -16.71 13.88
C GLU A 271 -2.52 -16.56 12.60
N PHE A 272 -1.86 -16.63 11.43
CA PHE A 272 -2.54 -16.62 10.14
C PHE A 272 -3.45 -17.86 9.97
N ASP A 273 -2.98 -19.04 10.34
CA ASP A 273 -3.77 -20.28 10.32
C ASP A 273 -4.96 -20.22 11.27
N ALA A 274 -4.79 -19.63 12.46
CA ALA A 274 -5.87 -19.42 13.41
C ALA A 274 -6.94 -18.46 12.86
N LEU A 275 -6.55 -17.39 12.15
CA LEU A 275 -7.50 -16.50 11.47
C LEU A 275 -8.28 -17.22 10.38
N ARG A 276 -7.61 -18.06 9.58
CA ARG A 276 -8.27 -18.90 8.56
C ARG A 276 -9.31 -19.85 9.13
N ALA A 277 -9.04 -20.39 10.32
CA ALA A 277 -9.96 -21.30 11.00
C ALA A 277 -11.08 -20.59 11.79
N ALA A 278 -11.00 -19.26 11.94
CA ALA A 278 -11.98 -18.49 12.70
C ALA A 278 -13.30 -18.35 11.92
N GLU A 279 -14.42 -18.46 12.64
CA GLU A 279 -15.77 -18.21 12.08
C GLU A 279 -15.94 -16.75 11.63
N ASP A 280 -15.37 -15.81 12.39
CA ASP A 280 -15.38 -14.38 12.09
C ASP A 280 -13.97 -13.79 12.27
N PRO A 281 -13.13 -13.79 11.21
CA PRO A 281 -11.77 -13.26 11.28
C PRO A 281 -11.73 -11.74 11.52
N ALA A 282 -12.82 -11.01 11.23
CA ALA A 282 -12.88 -9.56 11.42
C ALA A 282 -12.85 -9.15 12.91
N ARG A 283 -13.18 -10.05 13.84
CA ARG A 283 -13.05 -9.82 15.29
C ARG A 283 -11.61 -9.64 15.73
N THR A 284 -10.66 -10.27 15.04
CA THR A 284 -9.24 -10.18 15.35
C THR A 284 -8.54 -9.18 14.45
N VAL A 285 -8.84 -9.18 13.16
CA VAL A 285 -8.29 -8.22 12.19
C VAL A 285 -9.44 -7.53 11.46
N PRO A 286 -9.85 -6.33 11.89
CA PRO A 286 -11.04 -5.71 11.31
C PRO A 286 -10.85 -5.41 9.83
N GLY A 287 -11.88 -5.74 9.03
CA GLY A 287 -11.89 -5.58 7.57
C GLY A 287 -11.48 -6.82 6.77
N VAL A 288 -10.90 -7.83 7.42
CA VAL A 288 -10.55 -9.12 6.78
C VAL A 288 -11.80 -9.97 6.59
N VAL A 289 -11.91 -10.62 5.43
CA VAL A 289 -12.90 -11.68 5.17
C VAL A 289 -12.23 -13.01 4.80
N PRO A 290 -12.94 -14.15 4.88
CA PRO A 290 -12.40 -15.45 4.48
C PRO A 290 -11.84 -15.52 3.05
N ALA A 291 -12.41 -14.77 2.11
CA ALA A 291 -11.92 -14.70 0.73
C ALA A 291 -10.50 -14.11 0.64
N ASP A 292 -10.20 -13.06 1.41
CA ASP A 292 -8.88 -12.42 1.47
C ASP A 292 -7.82 -13.41 2.00
N LEU A 293 -8.19 -14.20 3.02
CA LEU A 293 -7.34 -15.23 3.61
C LEU A 293 -7.06 -16.37 2.63
N ALA A 294 -8.08 -16.87 1.91
CA ALA A 294 -7.92 -17.90 0.89
C ALA A 294 -6.99 -17.44 -0.25
N LEU A 295 -7.14 -16.19 -0.71
CA LEU A 295 -6.30 -15.62 -1.76
C LEU A 295 -4.82 -15.52 -1.31
N VAL A 296 -4.56 -15.04 -0.09
CA VAL A 296 -3.19 -14.94 0.44
C VAL A 296 -2.56 -16.34 0.60
N ASP A 297 -3.32 -17.31 1.07
CA ASP A 297 -2.90 -18.71 1.25
C ASP A 297 -2.61 -19.44 -0.08
N GLY A 298 -3.13 -18.92 -1.20
CA GLY A 298 -2.96 -19.53 -2.52
C GLY A 298 -4.08 -20.47 -2.94
N ASP A 299 -5.17 -20.52 -2.17
CA ASP A 299 -6.39 -21.22 -2.55
C ASP A 299 -7.30 -20.32 -3.41
N ALA A 300 -6.84 -20.08 -4.64
CA ALA A 300 -7.53 -19.22 -5.60
C ALA A 300 -8.95 -19.70 -5.92
N THR A 301 -9.18 -21.02 -5.95
CA THR A 301 -10.51 -21.59 -6.22
C THR A 301 -11.51 -21.24 -5.13
N THR A 302 -11.12 -21.41 -3.86
CA THR A 302 -11.97 -20.98 -2.73
C THR A 302 -12.13 -19.46 -2.71
N ALA A 303 -11.08 -18.69 -3.01
CA ALA A 303 -11.16 -17.23 -3.08
C ALA A 303 -12.18 -16.76 -4.15
N VAL A 304 -12.15 -17.32 -5.36
CA VAL A 304 -13.14 -17.02 -6.42
C VAL A 304 -14.56 -17.26 -5.92
N LYS A 305 -14.80 -18.42 -5.32
CA LYS A 305 -16.12 -18.77 -4.78
C LYS A 305 -16.58 -17.75 -3.73
N LEU A 306 -15.75 -17.47 -2.74
CA LEU A 306 -16.12 -16.60 -1.61
C LEU A 306 -16.31 -15.14 -2.03
N TYR A 307 -15.47 -14.60 -2.92
CA TYR A 307 -15.70 -13.24 -3.45
C TYR A 307 -16.95 -13.18 -4.34
N GLY A 308 -17.23 -14.23 -5.12
CA GLY A 308 -18.47 -14.32 -5.90
C GLY A 308 -19.73 -14.33 -5.01
N GLU A 309 -19.69 -15.08 -3.91
CA GLU A 309 -20.74 -15.10 -2.89
C GLU A 309 -20.89 -13.71 -2.22
N GLU A 310 -19.79 -13.04 -1.87
CA GLU A 310 -19.80 -11.67 -1.32
C GLU A 310 -20.46 -10.68 -2.30
N LEU A 311 -20.05 -10.70 -3.57
CA LEU A 311 -20.54 -9.80 -4.63
C LEU A 311 -22.00 -10.05 -5.01
N SER A 312 -22.51 -11.26 -4.77
CA SER A 312 -23.93 -11.59 -4.97
C SER A 312 -24.82 -11.12 -3.82
N GLY A 313 -24.22 -10.81 -2.67
CA GLY A 313 -24.92 -10.37 -1.46
C GLY A 313 -25.14 -8.85 -1.40
N PRO A 314 -26.16 -8.39 -0.65
CA PRO A 314 -26.30 -6.97 -0.35
C PRO A 314 -25.12 -6.48 0.49
N GLY A 315 -24.57 -5.31 0.15
CA GLY A 315 -23.48 -4.70 0.92
C GLY A 315 -22.08 -5.24 0.60
N ALA A 316 -21.90 -5.87 -0.56
CA ALA A 316 -20.58 -6.29 -1.05
C ALA A 316 -19.58 -5.13 -1.00
N ARG A 317 -18.36 -5.40 -0.53
CA ARG A 317 -17.32 -4.36 -0.44
C ARG A 317 -16.78 -4.03 -1.83
N PRO A 318 -16.41 -2.76 -2.11
CA PRO A 318 -15.70 -2.41 -3.34
C PRO A 318 -14.42 -3.24 -3.56
N ALA A 319 -13.73 -3.61 -2.48
CA ALA A 319 -12.53 -4.46 -2.49
C ALA A 319 -12.77 -5.87 -3.08
N ALA A 320 -13.99 -6.41 -2.98
CA ALA A 320 -14.30 -7.77 -3.45
C ALA A 320 -14.09 -7.93 -4.97
N TRP A 321 -14.31 -6.87 -5.76
CA TRP A 321 -14.00 -6.88 -7.20
C TRP A 321 -12.50 -7.06 -7.47
N ALA A 322 -11.65 -6.38 -6.71
CA ALA A 322 -10.21 -6.50 -6.82
C ALA A 322 -9.72 -7.90 -6.41
N GLY A 323 -10.26 -8.42 -5.30
CA GLY A 323 -9.98 -9.77 -4.82
C GLY A 323 -10.41 -10.86 -5.80
N LEU A 324 -11.63 -10.76 -6.35
CA LEU A 324 -12.13 -11.68 -7.38
C LEU A 324 -11.24 -11.66 -8.63
N GLY A 325 -10.86 -10.47 -9.10
CA GLY A 325 -10.01 -10.34 -10.29
C GLY A 325 -8.64 -11.00 -10.12
N LEU A 326 -8.03 -10.84 -8.94
CA LEU A 326 -6.78 -11.53 -8.59
C LEU A 326 -6.96 -13.05 -8.54
N ALA A 327 -8.01 -13.53 -7.86
CA ALA A 327 -8.30 -14.96 -7.73
C ALA A 327 -8.58 -15.62 -9.10
N LEU A 328 -9.33 -14.95 -9.99
CA LEU A 328 -9.57 -15.40 -11.36
C LEU A 328 -8.28 -15.52 -12.17
N THR A 329 -7.38 -14.53 -12.03
CA THR A 329 -6.06 -14.54 -12.69
C THR A 329 -5.25 -15.77 -12.28
N GLU A 330 -5.28 -16.13 -10.99
CA GLU A 330 -4.58 -17.30 -10.46
C GLU A 330 -5.21 -18.63 -10.88
N CYS A 331 -6.53 -18.65 -11.11
CA CYS A 331 -7.24 -19.78 -11.73
C CYS A 331 -7.03 -19.88 -13.25
N GLY A 332 -6.32 -18.93 -13.88
CA GLY A 332 -6.02 -18.93 -15.31
C GLY A 332 -6.92 -18.02 -16.16
N GLU A 333 -7.97 -17.43 -15.58
CA GLU A 333 -8.93 -16.54 -16.25
C GLU A 333 -8.41 -15.10 -16.35
N ARG A 334 -7.24 -14.92 -16.97
CA ARG A 334 -6.48 -13.66 -16.97
C ARG A 334 -7.23 -12.48 -17.58
N ALA A 335 -8.05 -12.70 -18.60
CA ALA A 335 -8.79 -11.62 -19.25
C ALA A 335 -9.84 -11.01 -18.30
N ALA A 336 -10.61 -11.87 -17.64
CA ALA A 336 -11.58 -11.44 -16.62
C ALA A 336 -10.87 -10.82 -15.42
N GLY A 337 -9.77 -11.45 -14.96
CA GLY A 337 -8.99 -10.95 -13.85
C GLY A 337 -8.38 -9.56 -14.08
N ASN A 338 -7.82 -9.31 -15.27
CA ASN A 338 -7.30 -8.00 -15.66
C ASN A 338 -8.42 -6.95 -15.75
N ALA A 339 -9.58 -7.30 -16.32
CA ALA A 339 -10.71 -6.36 -16.39
C ALA A 339 -11.13 -5.87 -15.00
N LEU A 340 -11.25 -6.78 -14.03
CA LEU A 340 -11.66 -6.46 -12.66
C LEU A 340 -10.58 -5.76 -11.84
N THR A 341 -9.29 -5.97 -12.12
CA THR A 341 -8.19 -5.31 -11.39
C THR A 341 -7.78 -3.97 -11.99
N GLU A 342 -7.91 -3.79 -13.31
CA GLU A 342 -7.59 -2.54 -13.99
C GLU A 342 -8.74 -1.53 -13.95
N ARG A 343 -9.99 -2.01 -14.04
CA ARG A 343 -11.21 -1.17 -14.09
C ARG A 343 -12.30 -1.63 -13.10
N PRO A 344 -11.99 -1.86 -11.81
CA PRO A 344 -12.99 -2.27 -10.81
C PRO A 344 -14.11 -1.26 -10.65
N GLU A 345 -13.83 0.04 -10.81
CA GLU A 345 -14.84 1.10 -10.75
C GLU A 345 -15.91 0.95 -11.83
N LEU A 346 -15.54 0.38 -12.98
CA LEU A 346 -16.46 0.11 -14.09
C LEU A 346 -17.31 -1.11 -13.80
N ALA A 347 -16.71 -2.19 -13.30
CA ALA A 347 -17.44 -3.39 -12.87
C ALA A 347 -18.47 -3.06 -11.78
N LEU A 348 -18.08 -2.25 -10.79
CA LEU A 348 -18.95 -1.76 -9.73
C LEU A 348 -20.09 -0.90 -10.28
N ALA A 349 -19.80 0.04 -11.19
CA ALA A 349 -20.83 0.89 -11.80
C ALA A 349 -21.83 0.09 -12.65
N ILE A 350 -21.36 -0.88 -13.45
CA ILE A 350 -22.22 -1.77 -14.25
C ILE A 350 -23.05 -2.67 -13.34
N GLY A 351 -22.44 -3.25 -12.30
CA GLY A 351 -23.14 -4.11 -11.34
C GLY A 351 -24.31 -3.41 -10.63
N HIS A 352 -24.18 -2.12 -10.32
CA HIS A 352 -25.25 -1.33 -9.70
C HIS A 352 -26.44 -1.05 -10.63
N VAL A 353 -26.24 -1.00 -11.95
CA VAL A 353 -27.32 -0.73 -12.91
C VAL A 353 -27.97 -2.00 -13.46
N LEU A 354 -27.33 -3.17 -13.28
CA LEU A 354 -27.90 -4.44 -13.70
C LEU A 354 -29.02 -4.87 -12.74
N PRO A 355 -30.24 -5.15 -13.23
CA PRO A 355 -31.40 -5.49 -12.40
C PRO A 355 -31.29 -6.89 -11.75
N THR A 356 -30.32 -7.70 -12.14
CA THR A 356 -30.03 -9.04 -11.63
C THR A 356 -28.55 -9.32 -11.93
N PRO A 357 -27.75 -9.92 -11.02
CA PRO A 357 -26.42 -10.38 -11.39
C PRO A 357 -26.58 -11.37 -12.57
N PRO A 358 -25.90 -11.16 -13.71
CA PRO A 358 -25.97 -12.09 -14.82
C PRO A 358 -25.34 -13.42 -14.40
N ASP A 359 -25.92 -14.53 -14.85
CA ASP A 359 -25.44 -15.90 -14.63
C ASP A 359 -23.97 -16.10 -15.04
#